data_AF-A0A1B9NQ46-F1
#
_entry.id   AF-A0A1B9NQ46-F1
#
_cell.length_a   1.000
_cell.length_b   1.000
_cell.length_c   1.000
_cell.angle_alpha   90.00
_cell.angle_beta   90.00
_cell.angle_gamma   90.00
#
_symmetry.space_group_name_H-M   'P 1'
#
loop_
_entity.id
_entity.type
_entity.pdbx_description
1 polymer ?
#
loop_
_entity_poly.entity_id
_entity_poly.type
_entity_poly.pdbx_seq_one_letter_code
_entity_poly.pdbx_strand_id
1 'polypeptide(L)'
;MARFYVIGFSVLLFFDTIAQCSFKLTAIEAQPLEMSIEWLIRVFTNPWIYISIAGYILTFFTWMTLLKKAPVGPAFAASHFEVVTVMIASIWLFNEQVTLFKFVGTILIVSGILFLAIAESKLAKQESSNQTQ
;
A
#
# COMPACT_ATOMS: atom_id res chain seq x y z
N MET A 1 -20.64 -10.58 2.22
CA MET A 1 -19.97 -9.28 2.41
C MET A 1 -18.50 -9.41 2.81
N ALA A 2 -18.15 -10.14 3.89
CA ALA A 2 -16.75 -10.28 4.34
C ALA A 2 -15.76 -10.75 3.25
N ARG A 3 -16.15 -11.73 2.41
CA ARG A 3 -15.32 -12.21 1.30
C ARG A 3 -14.94 -11.11 0.29
N PHE A 4 -15.85 -10.17 0.02
CA PHE A 4 -15.57 -9.05 -0.90
C PHE A 4 -14.46 -8.14 -0.35
N TYR A 5 -14.52 -7.81 0.94
CA TYR A 5 -13.49 -6.98 1.58
C TYR A 5 -12.15 -7.70 1.64
N VAL A 6 -12.13 -8.96 2.10
CA VAL A 6 -10.88 -9.73 2.19
C VAL A 6 -10.22 -9.88 0.82
N ILE A 7 -10.98 -10.26 -0.21
CA ILE A 7 -10.45 -10.39 -1.57
C ILE A 7 -10.02 -9.03 -2.10
N GLY A 8 -10.85 -7.99 -1.98
CA GLY A 8 -10.55 -6.66 -2.49
C GLY A 8 -9.31 -6.05 -1.87
N PHE A 9 -9.17 -6.10 -0.53
CA PHE A 9 -7.97 -5.61 0.15
C PHE A 9 -6.73 -6.46 -0.16
N SER A 10 -6.86 -7.78 -0.29
CA SER A 10 -5.74 -8.63 -0.68
C SER A 10 -5.24 -8.29 -2.09
N VAL A 11 -6.16 -8.09 -3.04
CA VAL A 11 -5.84 -7.68 -4.40
C VAL A 11 -5.23 -6.28 -4.43
N LEU A 12 -5.77 -5.35 -3.65
CA LEU A 12 -5.25 -3.99 -3.50
C LEU A 12 -3.80 -4.02 -3.02
N LEU A 13 -3.56 -4.68 -1.87
CA LEU A 13 -2.22 -4.77 -1.28
C LEU A 13 -1.23 -5.47 -2.21
N PHE A 14 -1.68 -6.47 -2.97
CA PHE A 14 -0.83 -7.19 -3.91
C PHE A 14 -0.34 -6.29 -5.06
N PHE A 15 -1.26 -5.61 -5.76
CA PHE A 15 -0.88 -4.73 -6.87
C PHE A 15 -0.06 -3.53 -6.41
N ASP A 16 -0.41 -2.98 -5.26
CA ASP A 16 0.27 -1.85 -4.66
C ASP A 16 1.70 -2.23 -4.24
N THR A 17 1.89 -3.41 -3.64
CA THR A 17 3.22 -3.94 -3.31
C THR A 17 4.09 -4.14 -4.56
N ILE A 18 3.50 -4.65 -5.65
CA ILE A 18 4.20 -4.79 -6.94
C ILE A 18 4.61 -3.43 -7.48
N ALA A 19 3.72 -2.42 -7.43
CA ALA A 19 4.02 -1.08 -7.90
C ALA A 19 5.17 -0.45 -7.10
N GLN A 20 5.10 -0.50 -5.77
CA GLN A 20 6.14 0.05 -4.90
C GLN A 20 7.50 -0.64 -5.09
N CYS A 21 7.53 -1.96 -5.22
CA CYS A 21 8.76 -2.70 -5.52
C CYS A 21 9.31 -2.34 -6.91
N SER A 22 8.42 -2.14 -7.90
CA SER A 22 8.79 -1.77 -9.27
C SER A 22 9.35 -0.34 -9.36
N PHE A 23 8.85 0.61 -8.56
CA PHE A 23 9.47 1.93 -8.40
C PHE A 23 10.89 1.82 -7.88
N LYS A 24 11.09 1.00 -6.85
CA LYS A 24 12.41 0.79 -6.28
C LYS A 24 13.38 0.17 -7.28
N LEU A 25 12.94 -0.82 -8.06
CA LEU A 25 13.74 -1.42 -9.15
C LEU A 25 14.11 -0.39 -10.21
N THR A 26 13.14 0.42 -10.65
CA THR A 26 13.39 1.52 -11.59
C THR A 26 14.45 2.48 -11.06
N ALA A 27 14.35 2.86 -9.78
CA ALA A 27 15.30 3.79 -9.16
C ALA A 27 16.72 3.21 -9.06
N ILE A 28 16.86 1.91 -8.82
CA ILE A 28 18.15 1.20 -8.78
C ILE A 28 18.76 1.13 -10.18
N GLU A 29 17.96 0.76 -11.19
CA GLU A 29 18.45 0.60 -12.57
C GLU A 29 18.69 1.95 -13.28
N ALA A 30 18.04 3.03 -12.87
CA ALA A 30 18.21 4.36 -13.45
C ALA A 30 19.39 5.17 -12.86
N GLN A 31 20.23 4.56 -12.01
CA GLN A 31 21.41 5.22 -11.43
C GLN A 31 22.43 5.66 -12.51
N PRO A 32 23.22 6.72 -12.27
CA PRO A 32 23.20 7.64 -11.11
C PRO A 32 21.99 8.59 -11.11
N LEU A 33 21.57 9.01 -9.92
CA LEU A 33 20.50 9.99 -9.75
C LEU A 33 21.02 11.38 -10.08
N GLU A 34 20.48 11.97 -11.14
CA GLU A 34 20.92 13.27 -11.66
C GLU A 34 19.71 14.04 -12.19
N MET A 35 19.74 15.37 -12.06
CA MET A 35 18.73 16.24 -12.68
C MET A 35 19.10 16.50 -14.15
N SER A 36 19.18 15.43 -14.94
CA SER A 36 19.56 15.47 -16.36
C SER A 36 18.48 14.82 -17.24
N ILE A 37 18.43 15.24 -18.50
CA ILE A 37 17.56 14.61 -19.50
C ILE A 37 17.96 13.13 -19.69
N GLU A 38 19.26 12.82 -19.58
CA GLU A 38 19.76 11.45 -19.68
C GLU A 38 19.21 10.56 -18.57
N TRP A 39 19.15 11.05 -17.32
CA TRP A 39 18.51 10.32 -16.23
C TRP A 39 17.02 10.09 -16.48
N LEU A 40 16.29 11.10 -16.99
CA LEU A 40 14.88 10.93 -17.36
C LEU A 40 14.71 9.85 -18.44
N ILE A 41 15.56 9.83 -19.47
CA ILE A 41 15.53 8.80 -20.50
C ILE A 41 15.76 7.41 -19.89
N ARG A 42 16.72 7.27 -18.95
CA ARG A 42 16.95 5.99 -18.24
C ARG A 42 15.71 5.54 -17.47
N VAL A 43 15.05 6.44 -16.74
CA VAL A 43 13.82 6.14 -15.98
C VAL A 43 12.70 5.69 -16.91
N PHE A 44 12.43 6.44 -17.98
CA PHE A 44 11.33 6.14 -18.90
C PHE A 44 11.61 4.97 -19.84
N THR A 45 12.87 4.61 -20.09
CA THR A 45 13.22 3.40 -20.88
C THR A 45 13.15 2.13 -20.02
N ASN A 46 13.13 2.27 -18.69
CA ASN A 46 13.12 1.14 -17.79
C ASN A 46 11.77 0.39 -17.81
N PRO A 47 11.72 -0.94 -18.01
CA PRO A 47 10.46 -1.68 -18.05
C PRO A 47 9.68 -1.64 -16.72
N TRP A 48 10.37 -1.54 -15.58
CA TRP A 48 9.74 -1.54 -14.26
C TRP A 48 8.88 -0.30 -14.01
N ILE A 49 9.17 0.84 -14.65
CA ILE A 49 8.33 2.04 -14.49
C ILE A 49 6.92 1.78 -15.03
N TYR A 50 6.81 1.03 -16.12
CA TYR A 50 5.54 0.71 -16.75
C TYR A 50 4.76 -0.33 -15.94
N ILE A 51 5.45 -1.31 -15.34
CA ILE A 51 4.83 -2.24 -14.38
C ILE A 51 4.27 -1.46 -13.19
N SER A 52 5.02 -0.46 -12.72
CA SER A 52 4.59 0.38 -11.62
C SER A 52 3.37 1.24 -11.95
N ILE A 53 3.37 1.89 -13.13
CA ILE A 53 2.23 2.66 -13.64
C ILE A 53 0.99 1.75 -13.77
N ALA A 54 1.13 0.58 -14.37
CA ALA A 54 0.03 -0.38 -14.49
C ALA A 54 -0.49 -0.84 -13.13
N GLY A 55 0.41 -1.14 -12.18
CA GLY A 55 0.09 -1.49 -10.81
C GLY A 55 -0.69 -0.40 -10.09
N TYR A 56 -0.30 0.87 -10.25
CA TYR A 56 -1.06 1.99 -9.66
C TYR A 56 -2.44 2.16 -10.28
N ILE A 57 -2.58 2.00 -11.59
CA ILE A 57 -3.90 2.04 -12.26
C ILE A 57 -4.81 0.95 -11.70
N LEU A 58 -4.30 -0.29 -11.55
CA LEU A 58 -5.06 -1.42 -10.99
C LEU A 58 -5.43 -1.19 -9.51
N THR A 59 -4.49 -0.65 -8.73
CA THR A 59 -4.70 -0.29 -7.33
C THR A 59 -5.79 0.77 -7.20
N PHE A 60 -5.76 1.80 -8.05
CA PHE A 60 -6.78 2.84 -8.09
C PHE A 60 -8.18 2.28 -8.36
N PHE A 61 -8.35 1.45 -9.38
CA PHE A 61 -9.66 0.86 -9.68
C PHE A 61 -10.13 -0.10 -8.59
N THR A 62 -9.22 -0.86 -8.00
CA THR A 62 -9.53 -1.75 -6.87
C THR A 62 -10.00 -0.96 -5.66
N TRP A 63 -9.30 0.14 -5.35
CA TRP A 63 -9.65 1.06 -4.28
C TRP A 63 -11.01 1.73 -4.50
N MET A 64 -11.26 2.28 -5.70
CA MET A 64 -12.57 2.85 -6.05
C MET A 64 -13.69 1.82 -5.93
N THR A 65 -13.42 0.56 -6.27
CA THR A 65 -14.39 -0.54 -6.14
C THR A 65 -14.66 -0.91 -4.68
N LEU A 66 -13.62 -0.91 -3.84
CA LEU A 66 -13.76 -1.12 -2.39
C LEU A 66 -14.61 -0.02 -1.75
N LEU A 67 -14.34 1.24 -2.08
CA LEU A 67 -15.05 2.39 -1.52
C LEU A 67 -16.55 2.45 -1.88
N LYS A 68 -17.00 1.72 -2.90
CA LYS A 68 -18.45 1.58 -3.17
C LYS A 68 -19.22 0.87 -2.05
N LYS A 69 -18.53 0.10 -1.19
CA LYS A 69 -19.15 -0.72 -0.15
C LYS A 69 -18.50 -0.54 1.22
N ALA A 70 -17.19 -0.32 1.25
CA ALA A 70 -16.44 -0.12 2.48
C ALA A 70 -16.58 1.32 2.98
N PRO A 71 -16.84 1.54 4.28
CA PRO A 71 -16.71 2.87 4.86
C PRO A 71 -15.27 3.37 4.72
N VAL A 72 -15.11 4.65 4.36
CA VAL A 72 -13.82 5.24 3.99
C VAL A 72 -12.80 5.13 5.13
N GLY A 73 -13.21 5.34 6.38
CA GLY A 73 -12.31 5.28 7.55
C GLY A 73 -11.62 3.92 7.72
N PRO A 74 -12.37 2.81 7.94
CA PRO A 74 -11.79 1.48 8.01
C PRO A 74 -11.02 1.07 6.76
N ALA A 75 -11.50 1.48 5.57
CA ALA A 75 -10.82 1.17 4.32
C ALA A 75 -9.46 1.86 4.25
N PHE A 76 -9.39 3.12 4.68
CA PHE A 76 -8.16 3.91 4.70
C PHE A 76 -7.13 3.33 5.66
N ALA A 77 -7.55 2.91 6.85
CA ALA A 77 -6.69 2.22 7.80
C ALA A 77 -6.13 0.91 7.20
N ALA A 78 -6.98 0.12 6.53
CA ALA A 78 -6.57 -1.14 5.94
C ALA A 78 -5.56 -0.98 4.78
N SER A 79 -5.66 0.07 3.97
CA SER A 79 -4.72 0.31 2.86
C SER A 79 -3.28 0.54 3.33
N HIS A 80 -3.07 1.07 4.54
CA HIS A 80 -1.72 1.31 5.07
C HIS A 80 -0.96 0.02 5.45
N PHE A 81 -1.62 -1.14 5.43
CA PHE A 81 -0.92 -2.43 5.54
C PHE A 81 0.08 -2.67 4.41
N GLU A 82 -0.01 -1.91 3.31
CA GLU A 82 1.01 -1.79 2.27
C GLU A 82 2.43 -1.72 2.86
N VAL A 83 2.65 -0.91 3.90
CA VAL A 83 3.99 -0.71 4.46
C VAL A 83 4.60 -2.03 4.97
N VAL A 84 3.75 -2.92 5.48
CA VAL A 84 4.16 -4.23 5.97
C VAL A 84 4.41 -5.17 4.80
N THR A 85 3.53 -5.19 3.80
CA THR A 85 3.69 -6.07 2.64
C THR A 85 4.90 -5.70 1.80
N VAL A 86 5.14 -4.40 1.57
CA VAL A 86 6.33 -3.87 0.89
C VAL A 86 7.60 -4.17 1.68
N MET A 87 7.56 -4.07 3.02
CA MET A 87 8.71 -4.45 3.84
C MET A 87 9.05 -5.94 3.69
N ILE A 88 8.06 -6.82 3.83
CA ILE A 88 8.25 -8.26 3.68
C ILE A 88 8.76 -8.59 2.27
N ALA A 89 8.13 -8.03 1.25
CA ALA A 89 8.56 -8.19 -0.14
C ALA A 89 10.00 -7.70 -0.34
N SER A 90 10.38 -6.61 0.34
CA SER A 90 11.73 -6.05 0.20
C SER A 90 12.84 -6.93 0.77
N ILE A 91 12.55 -7.68 1.84
CA ILE A 91 13.51 -8.67 2.39
C ILE A 91 13.78 -9.75 1.35
N TRP A 92 12.74 -10.24 0.69
CA TRP A 92 12.83 -11.33 -0.28
C TRP A 92 13.40 -10.90 -1.63
N LEU A 93 12.95 -9.76 -2.16
CA LEU A 93 13.33 -9.29 -3.50
C LEU A 93 14.68 -8.58 -3.52
N PHE A 94 15.01 -7.81 -2.48
CA PHE A 94 16.20 -6.96 -2.45
C PHE A 94 17.25 -7.44 -1.45
N ASN A 95 17.03 -8.55 -0.74
CA ASN A 95 17.90 -9.05 0.33
C ASN A 95 18.27 -7.98 1.37
N GLU A 96 17.33 -7.07 1.65
CA GLU A 96 17.58 -5.98 2.57
C GLU A 96 17.61 -6.45 4.02
N GLN A 97 18.64 -6.02 4.75
CA GLN A 97 18.72 -6.25 6.17
C GLN A 97 17.70 -5.36 6.90
N VAL A 98 16.76 -5.99 7.60
CA VAL A 98 15.86 -5.31 8.52
C VAL A 98 16.63 -5.03 9.79
N THR A 99 17.05 -3.79 9.97
CA THR A 99 17.68 -3.35 11.22
C THR A 99 16.64 -3.34 12.34
N LEU A 100 17.09 -3.45 13.59
CA LEU A 100 16.23 -3.42 14.77
C LEU A 100 15.33 -2.18 14.79
N PHE A 101 15.86 -1.02 14.35
CA PHE A 101 15.11 0.24 14.25
C PHE A 101 13.98 0.16 13.22
N LYS A 102 14.20 -0.44 12.04
CA LYS A 102 13.13 -0.65 11.05
C LYS A 102 12.02 -1.52 11.62
N PHE A 103 12.39 -2.57 12.35
CA PHE A 103 11.43 -3.48 12.98
C PHE A 103 10.59 -2.76 14.04
N VAL A 104 11.21 -1.99 14.93
CA VAL A 104 10.51 -1.19 15.96
C VAL A 104 9.59 -0.15 15.30
N GLY A 105 10.07 0.56 14.28
CA GLY A 105 9.24 1.51 13.53
C GLY A 105 8.03 0.87 12.87
N THR A 106 8.20 -0.34 12.32
CA THR A 106 7.09 -1.12 11.74
C THR A 106 6.05 -1.48 12.78
N ILE A 107 6.48 -1.96 13.96
CA ILE A 107 5.57 -2.27 15.06
C ILE A 107 4.79 -1.03 15.47
N LEU A 108 5.44 0.13 15.55
CA LEU A 108 4.80 1.40 15.89
C LEU A 108 3.72 1.78 14.85
N ILE A 109 4.03 1.67 13.56
CA ILE A 109 3.07 1.97 12.47
C ILE A 109 1.90 1.00 12.51
N VAL A 110 2.16 -0.31 12.63
CA VAL A 110 1.11 -1.34 12.72
C VAL A 110 0.23 -1.11 13.94
N SER A 111 0.82 -0.72 15.07
CA SER A 111 0.05 -0.38 16.29
C SER A 111 -0.87 0.82 16.05
N GLY A 112 -0.38 1.86 15.36
CA GLY A 112 -1.19 3.01 14.96
C GLY A 112 -2.35 2.63 14.05
N ILE A 113 -2.11 1.78 13.04
CA ILE A 113 -3.15 1.26 12.14
C ILE A 113 -4.21 0.47 12.91
N LEU A 114 -3.79 -0.39 13.86
CA LEU A 114 -4.71 -1.17 14.69
C LEU A 114 -5.57 -0.28 15.58
N PHE A 115 -4.99 0.75 16.21
CA PHE A 115 -5.74 1.71 17.02
C PHE A 115 -6.76 2.49 16.17
N LEU A 116 -6.35 2.94 14.98
CA LEU A 116 -7.25 3.63 14.06
C LEU A 116 -8.41 2.72 13.63
N ALA A 117 -8.12 1.47 13.24
CA ALA A 117 -9.14 0.51 12.83
C ALA A 117 -10.15 0.22 13.95
N ILE A 118 -9.69 0.11 15.20
CA ILE A 118 -10.56 -0.08 16.37
C ILE A 118 -11.43 1.16 16.60
N ALA A 119 -10.85 2.36 16.55
CA ALA A 119 -11.58 3.62 16.74
C ALA A 119 -12.69 3.78 15.69
N GLU A 120 -12.36 3.58 14.41
CA GLU A 120 -13.31 3.65 13.29
C GLU A 120 -14.42 2.58 13.42
N SER A 121 -14.09 1.36 13.88
CA SER A 121 -15.10 0.31 14.10
C SER A 121 -16.11 0.69 15.20
N LYS A 122 -15.67 1.42 16.23
CA LYS A 122 -16.54 1.92 17.30
C LYS A 122 -17.44 3.04 16.80
N LEU A 123 -16.91 3.98 16.03
CA LEU A 123 -17.67 5.10 15.46
C LEU A 123 -18.79 4.59 14.53
N ALA A 124 -18.47 3.68 13.61
CA ALA A 124 -19.47 3.09 12.70
C ALA A 124 -20.61 2.34 13.45
N LYS A 125 -20.27 1.69 14.58
CA LYS A 125 -21.26 1.01 15.43
C LYS A 125 -22.15 1.99 16.21
N GLN A 126 -21.62 3.16 16.57
CA GLN A 126 -22.37 4.20 17.27
C GLN A 126 -23.35 4.95 16.36
N GLU A 127 -22.94 5.27 15.13
CA GLU A 127 -23.83 5.91 14.14
C GLU A 127 -25.04 5.03 13.79
N SER A 128 -24.82 3.72 13.60
CA SER A 128 -25.91 2.77 13.33
C SER A 128 -26.88 2.62 14.52
N SER A 129 -26.38 2.68 15.75
CA SER A 129 -27.21 2.70 16.97
C SER A 129 -28.10 3.95 17.06
N ASN A 130 -27.56 5.13 16.75
CA ASN A 130 -28.29 6.40 16.84
C ASN A 130 -29.35 6.58 15.75
N GLN A 131 -29.22 5.92 14.59
CA GLN A 131 -30.22 5.97 13.52
C GLN A 131 -31.42 5.03 13.73
N THR A 132 -31.32 4.10 14.69
CA THR A 132 -32.40 3.12 14.98
C THR A 132 -33.28 3.54 16.18
N GLN A 133 -32.95 4.66 16.83
CA GLN A 133 -33.76 5.32 17.86
C GLN A 133 -34.51 6.51 17.27
#